data_AF-A0A0F4IQ35-F1
#
_entry.id   AF-A0A0F4IQ35-F1
#
_cell.length_a   1.000
_cell.length_b   1.000
_cell.length_c   1.000
_cell.angle_alpha   90.00
_cell.angle_beta   90.00
_cell.angle_gamma   90.00
#
_symmetry.space_group_name_H-M   'P 1'
#
loop_
_entity.id
_entity.type
_entity.pdbx_description
1 polymer ?
#
loop_
_entity_poly.entity_id
_entity_poly.type
_entity_poly.pdbx_seq_one_letter_code
_entity_poly.pdbx_strand_id
1 'polypeptide(L)'
;MNEDMHGAALIDRVIERVRERGWPTCEAPDLDEPVPVAPEVLDRLTLPGGRPLPPSLRRWLAFDGSWLAAVGWYDDPAEPRFGDRGLGATAEWMYGDDDGMAGMFTAFEELLPAVCLPLVGGCDSRRLLYLGSPDSTGEYPVLVTDTDDLAYVAVMYPGLDVYLADLAEVIDLDFDDYTSLASHPEYAARMAEHAENTELGPDGLEFPDLDRLD
;
A
#
# COMPACT_ATOMS: atom_id res chain seq x y z
N MET A 1 2.40 10.78 -19.71
CA MET A 1 2.60 9.74 -18.69
C MET A 1 3.50 8.69 -19.31
N ASN A 2 4.69 8.51 -18.74
CA ASN A 2 5.62 7.50 -19.19
C ASN A 2 5.12 6.12 -18.73
N GLU A 3 4.73 5.23 -19.66
CA GLU A 3 4.13 3.93 -19.31
C GLU A 3 5.07 3.06 -18.46
N ASP A 4 6.39 3.26 -18.56
CA ASP A 4 7.41 2.55 -17.76
C ASP A 4 7.51 3.01 -16.30
N MET A 5 6.71 4.00 -15.90
CA MET A 5 6.71 4.62 -14.56
C MET A 5 5.44 4.29 -13.77
N HIS A 6 4.51 3.48 -14.31
CA HIS A 6 3.27 3.12 -13.62
C HIS A 6 2.78 1.71 -13.98
N GLY A 7 1.87 1.19 -13.15
CA GLY A 7 1.09 -0.01 -13.40
C GLY A 7 1.92 -1.27 -13.68
N ALA A 8 1.42 -2.12 -14.57
CA ALA A 8 2.00 -3.44 -14.83
C ALA A 8 3.43 -3.39 -15.41
N ALA A 9 3.74 -2.39 -16.25
CA ALA A 9 5.08 -2.25 -16.85
C ALA A 9 6.14 -1.88 -15.80
N LEU A 10 5.78 -1.05 -14.81
CA LEU A 10 6.66 -0.77 -13.69
C LEU A 10 6.88 -2.02 -12.84
N ILE A 11 5.82 -2.80 -12.58
CA ILE A 11 5.93 -4.08 -11.85
C ILE A 11 6.80 -5.09 -12.59
N ASP A 12 6.79 -5.13 -13.92
CA ASP A 12 7.71 -6.00 -14.69
C ASP A 12 9.18 -5.71 -14.34
N ARG A 13 9.55 -4.43 -14.23
CA ARG A 13 10.90 -4.01 -13.85
C ARG A 13 11.23 -4.36 -12.40
N VAL A 14 10.25 -4.25 -11.49
CA VAL A 14 10.40 -4.70 -10.10
C VAL A 14 10.70 -6.20 -10.06
N ILE A 15 9.89 -7.01 -10.76
CA ILE A 15 10.05 -8.47 -10.83
C ILE A 15 11.44 -8.83 -11.36
N GLU A 16 11.90 -8.17 -12.42
CA GLU A 16 13.24 -8.38 -12.95
C GLU A 16 14.34 -8.06 -11.91
N ARG A 17 14.22 -6.92 -11.23
CA ARG A 17 15.20 -6.45 -10.22
C ARG A 17 15.27 -7.38 -9.01
N VAL A 18 14.12 -7.79 -8.45
CA VAL A 18 14.10 -8.63 -7.25
C VAL A 18 14.47 -10.08 -7.56
N ARG A 19 14.18 -10.58 -8.76
CA ARG A 19 14.66 -11.91 -9.20
C ARG A 19 16.17 -11.97 -9.34
N GLU A 20 16.79 -10.89 -9.83
CA GLU A 20 18.24 -10.87 -10.05
C GLU A 20 19.00 -10.70 -8.72
N ARG A 21 18.48 -9.89 -7.81
CA ARG A 21 19.26 -9.35 -6.68
C ARG A 21 18.60 -9.49 -5.30
N GLY A 22 17.37 -9.98 -5.22
CA GLY A 22 16.55 -9.90 -4.02
C GLY A 22 16.10 -8.48 -3.69
N TRP A 23 15.40 -8.34 -2.55
CA TRP A 23 15.03 -7.04 -2.01
C TRP A 23 16.26 -6.31 -1.45
N PRO A 24 16.32 -4.97 -1.57
CA PRO A 24 17.40 -4.18 -0.98
C PRO A 24 17.23 -3.95 0.54
N THR A 25 16.09 -4.35 1.11
CA THR A 25 15.76 -4.23 2.54
C THR A 25 15.57 -5.60 3.19
N CYS A 26 15.88 -5.71 4.49
CA CYS A 26 15.60 -6.91 5.29
C CYS A 26 14.15 -6.98 5.80
N GLU A 27 13.35 -5.93 5.60
CA GLU A 27 11.95 -5.89 6.03
C GLU A 27 11.05 -6.70 5.09
N ALA A 28 11.44 -6.84 3.81
CA ALA A 28 10.76 -7.70 2.87
C ALA A 28 11.31 -9.14 2.98
N PRO A 29 10.45 -10.16 2.98
CA PRO A 29 10.89 -11.56 3.02
C PRO A 29 11.62 -11.96 1.74
N ASP A 30 12.50 -12.94 1.88
CA ASP A 30 13.26 -13.50 0.77
C ASP A 30 12.33 -14.12 -0.29
N LEU A 31 12.65 -13.91 -1.57
CA LEU A 31 11.90 -14.40 -2.72
C LEU A 31 12.57 -15.63 -3.37
N ASP A 32 13.23 -16.48 -2.57
CA ASP A 32 14.03 -17.62 -3.07
C ASP A 32 13.19 -18.60 -3.91
N GLU A 33 11.93 -18.82 -3.53
CA GLU A 33 10.98 -19.69 -4.24
C GLU A 33 9.62 -18.97 -4.43
N PRO A 34 9.48 -18.15 -5.48
CA PRO A 34 8.22 -17.47 -5.79
C PRO A 34 7.07 -18.47 -5.95
N VAL A 35 5.87 -18.10 -5.49
CA VAL A 35 4.66 -18.91 -5.59
C VAL A 35 3.65 -18.19 -6.48
N PRO A 36 3.70 -18.36 -7.82
CA PRO A 36 2.77 -17.71 -8.73
C PRO A 36 1.33 -18.17 -8.48
N VAL A 37 0.39 -17.23 -8.43
CA VAL A 37 -1.03 -17.53 -8.44
C VAL A 37 -1.44 -17.98 -9.85
N ALA A 38 -2.12 -19.13 -9.94
CA ALA A 38 -2.51 -19.69 -11.23
C ALA A 38 -3.45 -18.73 -12.01
N PRO A 39 -3.37 -18.67 -13.36
CA PRO A 39 -4.19 -17.76 -14.16
C PRO A 39 -5.70 -17.91 -13.90
N GLU A 40 -6.18 -19.14 -13.72
CA GLU A 40 -7.60 -19.40 -13.46
C GLU A 40 -8.04 -18.91 -12.09
N VAL A 41 -7.10 -18.81 -11.13
CA VAL A 41 -7.33 -18.22 -9.80
C VAL A 41 -7.35 -16.70 -9.93
N LEU A 42 -6.38 -16.11 -10.64
CA LEU A 42 -6.32 -14.67 -10.89
C LEU A 42 -7.57 -14.14 -11.59
N ASP A 43 -8.12 -14.87 -12.55
CA ASP A 43 -9.29 -14.45 -13.32
C ASP A 43 -10.59 -14.39 -12.50
N ARG A 44 -10.66 -15.12 -11.38
CA ARG A 44 -11.80 -15.12 -10.45
C ARG A 44 -11.55 -14.34 -9.17
N LEU A 45 -10.30 -13.96 -8.90
CA LEU A 45 -9.90 -13.29 -7.68
C LEU A 45 -10.39 -11.84 -7.69
N THR A 46 -11.02 -11.43 -6.60
CA THR A 46 -11.55 -10.07 -6.42
C THR A 46 -11.10 -9.52 -5.08
N LEU A 47 -10.91 -8.20 -5.01
CA LEU A 47 -10.78 -7.49 -3.74
C LEU A 47 -12.08 -7.58 -2.92
N PRO A 48 -12.03 -7.28 -1.61
CA PRO A 48 -13.21 -7.12 -0.78
C PRO A 48 -14.26 -6.21 -1.44
N GLY A 49 -15.52 -6.64 -1.37
CA GLY A 49 -16.64 -5.99 -2.08
C GLY A 49 -16.80 -6.41 -3.54
N GLY A 50 -16.05 -7.41 -4.04
CA GLY A 50 -16.18 -7.93 -5.40
C GLY A 50 -15.53 -7.03 -6.46
N ARG A 51 -14.62 -6.15 -6.04
CA ARG A 51 -13.93 -5.21 -6.94
C ARG A 51 -12.81 -5.88 -7.71
N PRO A 52 -12.49 -5.41 -8.92
CA PRO A 52 -11.36 -5.94 -9.69
C PRO A 52 -10.03 -5.69 -8.97
N LEU A 53 -9.04 -6.54 -9.26
CA LEU A 53 -7.66 -6.32 -8.83
C LEU A 53 -7.04 -5.12 -9.56
N PRO A 54 -6.20 -4.33 -8.90
CA PRO A 54 -5.34 -3.34 -9.56
C PRO A 54 -4.43 -4.01 -10.58
N PRO A 55 -4.09 -3.31 -11.69
CA PRO A 55 -3.14 -3.81 -12.68
C PRO A 55 -1.81 -4.28 -12.06
N SER A 56 -1.26 -3.48 -11.13
CA SER A 56 -0.02 -3.81 -10.42
C SER A 56 -0.12 -5.10 -9.61
N LEU A 57 -1.17 -5.23 -8.79
CA LEU A 57 -1.40 -6.38 -7.93
C LEU A 57 -1.61 -7.65 -8.74
N ARG A 58 -2.41 -7.59 -9.81
CA ARG A 58 -2.61 -8.75 -10.70
C ARG A 58 -1.30 -9.18 -11.33
N ARG A 59 -0.46 -8.23 -11.74
CA ARG A 59 0.85 -8.53 -12.35
C ARG A 59 1.82 -9.15 -11.35
N TRP A 60 1.83 -8.65 -10.11
CA TRP A 60 2.65 -9.17 -9.02
C TRP A 60 2.21 -10.58 -8.61
N LEU A 61 0.92 -10.83 -8.38
CA LEU A 61 0.42 -12.15 -8.00
C LEU A 61 0.66 -13.23 -9.06
N ALA A 62 0.73 -12.85 -10.34
CA ALA A 62 1.15 -13.75 -11.42
C ALA A 62 2.63 -14.14 -11.35
N PHE A 63 3.43 -13.45 -10.54
CA PHE A 63 4.82 -13.76 -10.23
C PHE A 63 4.96 -14.44 -8.86
N ASP A 64 4.45 -13.82 -7.81
CA ASP A 64 4.59 -14.29 -6.44
C ASP A 64 3.40 -13.88 -5.56
N GLY A 65 2.72 -14.86 -4.98
CA GLY A 65 1.73 -14.67 -3.94
C GLY A 65 2.28 -14.84 -2.52
N SER A 66 3.49 -15.38 -2.35
CA SER A 66 4.03 -15.75 -1.03
C SER A 66 4.42 -14.54 -0.18
N TRP A 67 4.98 -13.48 -0.78
CA TRP A 67 5.31 -12.25 -0.06
C TRP A 67 4.09 -11.63 0.62
N LEU A 68 3.00 -11.46 -0.13
CA LEU A 68 1.78 -10.83 0.39
C LEU A 68 1.09 -11.70 1.46
N ALA A 69 1.22 -13.03 1.37
CA ALA A 69 0.81 -13.92 2.46
C ALA A 69 1.64 -13.69 3.73
N ALA A 70 2.97 -13.59 3.59
CA ALA A 70 3.88 -13.40 4.71
C ALA A 70 3.65 -12.08 5.47
N VAL A 71 3.21 -11.04 4.77
CA VAL A 71 2.84 -9.76 5.39
C VAL A 71 1.37 -9.71 5.84
N GLY A 72 0.63 -10.83 5.76
CA GLY A 72 -0.68 -10.96 6.41
C GLY A 72 -1.88 -10.52 5.57
N TRP A 73 -1.77 -10.48 4.23
CA TRP A 73 -2.92 -10.22 3.37
C TRP A 73 -3.88 -11.42 3.31
N TYR A 74 -3.35 -12.63 3.39
CA TYR A 74 -4.06 -13.91 3.29
C TYR A 74 -3.17 -15.06 3.75
N ASP A 75 -3.75 -16.23 4.04
CA ASP A 75 -3.00 -17.39 4.55
C ASP A 75 -2.40 -18.28 3.44
N ASP A 76 -3.14 -18.49 2.33
CA ASP A 76 -2.73 -19.40 1.25
C ASP A 76 -2.26 -18.60 0.02
N PRO A 77 -0.97 -18.63 -0.33
CA PRO A 77 -0.46 -17.91 -1.49
C PRO A 77 -0.88 -18.50 -2.84
N ALA A 78 -1.34 -19.75 -2.90
CA ALA A 78 -1.85 -20.36 -4.13
C ALA A 78 -3.36 -20.10 -4.32
N GLU A 79 -4.09 -19.86 -3.22
CA GLU A 79 -5.51 -19.48 -3.24
C GLU A 79 -5.78 -18.23 -2.37
N PRO A 80 -5.34 -17.04 -2.80
CA PRO A 80 -5.46 -15.82 -2.00
C PRO A 80 -6.91 -15.49 -1.63
N ARG A 81 -7.11 -15.12 -0.37
CA ARG A 81 -8.37 -14.57 0.16
C ARG A 81 -8.06 -13.37 1.04
N PHE A 82 -8.19 -12.18 0.46
CA PHE A 82 -7.82 -10.94 1.14
C PHE A 82 -8.56 -10.78 2.46
N GLY A 83 -7.84 -10.32 3.48
CA GLY A 83 -8.40 -9.93 4.75
C GLY A 83 -9.39 -8.77 4.66
N ASP A 84 -10.03 -8.48 5.79
CA ASP A 84 -11.13 -7.53 5.93
C ASP A 84 -10.90 -6.48 7.02
N ARG A 85 -9.67 -6.36 7.54
CA ARG A 85 -9.32 -5.41 8.61
C ARG A 85 -9.49 -3.96 8.14
N GLY A 86 -10.09 -3.15 8.99
CA GLY A 86 -10.07 -1.69 8.89
C GLY A 86 -8.72 -1.11 9.34
N LEU A 87 -8.61 0.21 9.32
CA LEU A 87 -7.38 0.93 9.63
C LEU A 87 -6.89 0.67 11.07
N GLY A 88 -7.76 0.72 12.08
CA GLY A 88 -7.37 0.51 13.48
C GLY A 88 -6.82 -0.89 13.71
N ALA A 89 -7.56 -1.91 13.27
CA ALA A 89 -7.15 -3.30 13.41
C ALA A 89 -5.88 -3.65 12.61
N THR A 90 -5.68 -3.02 11.44
CA THR A 90 -4.44 -3.17 10.67
C THR A 90 -3.26 -2.47 11.36
N ALA A 91 -3.47 -1.29 11.95
CA ALA A 91 -2.44 -0.60 12.72
C ALA A 91 -2.02 -1.40 13.97
N GLU A 92 -2.97 -1.90 14.77
CA GLU A 92 -2.68 -2.78 15.91
C GLU A 92 -1.86 -4.01 15.50
N TRP A 93 -2.19 -4.63 14.36
CA TRP A 93 -1.41 -5.75 13.83
C TRP A 93 0.04 -5.37 13.47
N MET A 94 0.26 -4.18 12.91
CA MET A 94 1.59 -3.73 12.46
C MET A 94 2.47 -3.20 13.60
N TYR A 95 1.89 -2.50 14.58
CA TYR A 95 2.61 -1.88 15.71
C TYR A 95 2.66 -2.77 16.95
N GLY A 96 1.71 -3.70 17.07
CA GLY A 96 1.50 -4.56 18.23
C GLY A 96 0.50 -3.97 19.23
N ASP A 97 -0.25 -4.86 19.88
CA ASP A 97 -1.36 -4.52 20.80
C ASP A 97 -0.95 -3.65 22.02
N ASP A 98 0.35 -3.61 22.35
CA ASP A 98 0.88 -2.84 23.48
C ASP A 98 1.23 -1.38 23.11
N ASP A 99 1.14 -1.01 21.82
CA ASP A 99 1.34 0.37 21.37
C ASP A 99 0.06 1.19 21.64
N GLY A 100 0.13 2.05 22.65
CA GLY A 100 -1.00 2.89 23.06
C GLY A 100 -1.47 3.89 21.98
N MET A 101 -0.65 4.19 20.97
CA MET A 101 -0.99 5.08 19.87
C MET A 101 -1.73 4.34 18.75
N ALA A 102 -1.46 3.04 18.56
CA ALA A 102 -2.11 2.25 17.51
C ALA A 102 -3.64 2.27 17.60
N GLY A 103 -4.20 2.25 18.81
CA GLY A 103 -5.65 2.32 19.03
C GLY A 103 -6.29 3.62 18.53
N MET A 104 -5.53 4.72 18.42
CA MET A 104 -6.05 6.02 17.95
C MET A 104 -6.44 5.99 16.47
N PHE A 105 -5.85 5.09 15.67
CA PHE A 105 -6.17 4.96 14.25
C PHE A 105 -7.61 4.49 13.99
N THR A 106 -8.28 3.90 14.99
CA THR A 106 -9.71 3.58 14.89
C THR A 106 -10.58 4.82 14.64
N ALA A 107 -10.19 5.99 15.16
CA ALA A 107 -10.94 7.23 14.95
C ALA A 107 -10.92 7.70 13.49
N PHE A 108 -9.88 7.35 12.74
CA PHE A 108 -9.81 7.66 11.31
C PHE A 108 -10.76 6.80 10.48
N GLU A 109 -11.35 5.73 11.02
CA GLU A 109 -12.24 4.83 10.25
C GLU A 109 -13.58 5.48 9.87
N GLU A 110 -13.99 6.56 10.53
CA GLU A 110 -15.15 7.35 10.09
C GLU A 110 -14.88 8.00 8.73
N LEU A 111 -13.64 8.48 8.52
CA LEU A 111 -13.15 9.06 7.26
C LEU A 111 -12.69 7.97 6.27
N LEU A 112 -12.03 6.92 6.79
CA LEU A 112 -11.39 5.86 6.03
C LEU A 112 -12.02 4.48 6.33
N PRO A 113 -13.29 4.24 5.96
CA PRO A 113 -14.04 3.05 6.40
C PRO A 113 -13.71 1.75 5.65
N ALA A 114 -12.77 1.80 4.70
CA ALA A 114 -12.48 0.68 3.83
C ALA A 114 -11.36 -0.23 4.38
N VAL A 115 -11.22 -1.40 3.76
CA VAL A 115 -10.21 -2.39 4.14
C VAL A 115 -8.80 -1.85 3.94
N CYS A 116 -7.93 -2.11 4.91
CA CYS A 116 -6.51 -1.77 4.90
C CYS A 116 -5.66 -3.05 4.87
N LEU A 117 -4.76 -3.18 3.90
CA LEU A 117 -3.87 -4.32 3.78
C LEU A 117 -2.43 -3.92 4.14
N PRO A 118 -1.78 -4.53 5.15
CA PRO A 118 -0.48 -4.11 5.64
C PRO A 118 0.65 -4.31 4.62
N LEU A 119 1.65 -3.44 4.65
CA LEU A 119 2.86 -3.51 3.83
C LEU A 119 4.11 -3.42 4.71
N VAL A 120 5.28 -3.75 4.15
CA VAL A 120 6.56 -3.58 4.85
C VAL A 120 7.00 -2.11 4.80
N GLY A 121 7.96 -1.71 5.62
CA GLY A 121 8.47 -0.34 5.64
C GLY A 121 8.32 0.35 6.99
N GLY A 122 9.45 0.66 7.61
CA GLY A 122 9.57 1.61 8.71
C GLY A 122 9.50 0.99 10.11
N CYS A 123 9.81 1.79 11.13
CA CYS A 123 9.77 1.39 12.54
C CYS A 123 8.61 2.09 13.25
N ASP A 124 8.70 3.42 13.35
CA ASP A 124 7.67 4.28 13.96
C ASP A 124 6.57 4.68 12.96
N SER A 125 6.85 4.56 11.66
CA SER A 125 5.84 4.61 10.60
C SER A 125 5.65 3.25 9.92
N ARG A 126 4.44 2.99 9.46
CA ARG A 126 4.05 1.77 8.74
C ARG A 126 3.33 2.15 7.45
N ARG A 127 3.28 1.20 6.51
CA ARG A 127 2.60 1.36 5.23
C ARG A 127 1.46 0.37 5.10
N LEU A 128 0.39 0.78 4.45
CA LEU A 128 -0.73 -0.09 4.11
C LEU A 128 -1.36 0.33 2.78
N LEU A 129 -1.92 -0.63 2.06
CA LEU A 129 -2.76 -0.37 0.90
C LEU A 129 -4.19 -0.13 1.36
N TYR A 130 -4.74 1.05 1.08
CA TYR A 130 -6.11 1.40 1.46
C TYR A 130 -7.09 1.14 0.33
N LEU A 131 -8.02 0.19 0.53
CA LEU A 131 -8.97 -0.24 -0.49
C LEU A 131 -10.23 0.63 -0.51
N GLY A 132 -10.09 1.96 -0.47
CA GLY A 132 -11.18 2.92 -0.66
C GLY A 132 -11.56 3.05 -2.13
N SER A 133 -11.24 4.19 -2.75
CA SER A 133 -11.41 4.39 -4.19
C SER A 133 -10.07 4.30 -4.91
N PRO A 134 -9.99 3.60 -6.06
CA PRO A 134 -8.80 3.65 -6.90
C PRO A 134 -8.71 5.00 -7.61
N ASP A 135 -7.52 5.35 -8.09
CA ASP A 135 -7.33 6.47 -9.01
C ASP A 135 -7.78 6.13 -10.45
N SER A 136 -7.59 7.10 -11.35
CA SER A 136 -7.87 7.00 -12.77
C SER A 136 -7.04 5.95 -13.52
N THR A 137 -6.00 5.39 -12.89
CA THR A 137 -5.19 4.28 -13.41
C THR A 137 -5.66 2.91 -12.88
N GLY A 138 -6.58 2.89 -11.91
CA GLY A 138 -7.08 1.68 -11.27
C GLY A 138 -6.23 1.21 -10.10
N GLU A 139 -5.30 2.03 -9.62
CA GLU A 139 -4.43 1.75 -8.48
C GLU A 139 -5.03 2.33 -7.19
N TYR A 140 -4.76 1.68 -6.05
CA TYR A 140 -5.22 2.15 -4.73
C TYR A 140 -4.05 2.80 -3.98
N PRO A 141 -4.29 3.84 -3.17
CA PRO A 141 -3.21 4.55 -2.51
C PRO A 141 -2.54 3.67 -1.46
N VAL A 142 -1.23 3.83 -1.33
CA VAL A 142 -0.50 3.37 -0.15
C VAL A 142 -0.49 4.53 0.84
N LEU A 143 -1.11 4.29 2.00
CA LEU A 143 -1.09 5.22 3.11
C LEU A 143 0.14 4.94 3.99
N VAL A 144 0.68 6.01 4.57
CA VAL A 144 1.54 5.94 5.74
C VAL A 144 0.69 6.12 6.99
N THR A 145 1.00 5.36 8.03
CA THR A 145 0.61 5.66 9.40
C THR A 145 1.87 5.98 10.19
N ASP A 146 1.82 6.95 11.09
CA ASP A 146 2.93 7.29 11.98
C ASP A 146 2.44 7.43 13.41
N THR A 147 3.21 6.90 14.37
CA THR A 147 2.93 6.98 15.81
C THR A 147 3.88 7.93 16.56
N ASP A 148 4.85 8.55 15.87
CA ASP A 148 5.74 9.54 16.48
C ASP A 148 4.95 10.81 16.85
N ASP A 149 5.01 11.20 18.12
CA ASP A 149 4.20 12.22 18.80
C ASP A 149 2.67 12.01 18.81
N LEU A 150 2.02 11.93 17.64
CA LEU A 150 0.57 11.77 17.47
C LEU A 150 0.26 10.85 16.28
N ALA A 151 -0.85 10.11 16.36
CA ALA A 151 -1.31 9.29 15.25
C ALA A 151 -1.55 10.16 14.00
N TYR A 152 -0.81 9.88 12.93
CA TYR A 152 -0.84 10.62 11.67
C TYR A 152 -1.10 9.68 10.49
N VAL A 153 -1.90 10.12 9.53
CA VAL A 153 -2.23 9.36 8.32
C VAL A 153 -2.11 10.24 7.08
N ALA A 154 -1.41 9.76 6.06
CA ALA A 154 -1.29 10.45 4.77
C ALA A 154 -1.19 9.49 3.59
N VAL A 155 -1.48 10.00 2.39
CA VAL A 155 -1.16 9.30 1.14
C VAL A 155 0.34 9.44 0.89
N MET A 156 1.07 8.32 0.87
CA MET A 156 2.52 8.30 0.64
C MET A 156 2.87 7.91 -0.80
N TYR A 157 2.16 6.93 -1.37
CA TYR A 157 2.32 6.53 -2.76
C TYR A 157 0.97 6.45 -3.48
N PRO A 158 0.94 6.73 -4.80
CA PRO A 158 -0.30 6.69 -5.57
C PRO A 158 -0.73 5.27 -5.96
N GLY A 159 0.00 4.24 -5.53
CA GLY A 159 -0.26 2.87 -5.96
C GLY A 159 0.76 1.87 -5.44
N LEU A 160 0.35 0.59 -5.46
CA LEU A 160 1.23 -0.52 -5.13
C LEU A 160 2.40 -0.63 -6.14
N ASP A 161 2.17 -0.22 -7.39
CA ASP A 161 3.19 -0.10 -8.43
C ASP A 161 4.37 0.78 -8.00
N VAL A 162 4.08 2.00 -7.55
CA VAL A 162 5.11 2.97 -7.18
C VAL A 162 5.78 2.59 -5.87
N TYR A 163 5.00 2.14 -4.87
CA TYR A 163 5.55 1.64 -3.62
C TYR A 163 6.52 0.48 -3.84
N LEU A 164 6.15 -0.52 -4.66
CA LEU A 164 7.02 -1.67 -4.93
C LEU A 164 8.27 -1.29 -5.71
N ALA A 165 8.16 -0.32 -6.62
CA ALA A 165 9.29 0.16 -7.38
C ALA A 165 10.29 0.94 -6.52
N ASP A 166 9.81 1.72 -5.57
CA ASP A 166 10.63 2.41 -4.58
C ASP A 166 11.30 1.40 -3.64
N LEU A 167 10.53 0.46 -3.08
CA LEU A 167 11.02 -0.61 -2.21
C LEU A 167 12.10 -1.48 -2.90
N ALA A 168 12.02 -1.67 -4.21
CA ALA A 168 12.99 -2.42 -5.00
C ALA A 168 14.15 -1.56 -5.58
N GLU A 169 14.16 -0.25 -5.32
CA GLU A 169 15.11 0.72 -5.88
C GLU A 169 15.14 0.69 -7.44
N VAL A 170 13.98 0.51 -8.07
CA VAL A 170 13.81 0.56 -9.54
C VAL A 170 13.61 1.98 -10.03
N ILE A 171 13.03 2.82 -9.18
CA ILE A 171 12.88 4.26 -9.35
C ILE A 171 13.66 4.95 -8.23
N ASP A 172 14.15 6.14 -8.52
CA ASP A 172 14.89 6.98 -7.57
C ASP A 172 13.93 8.08 -7.10
N LEU A 173 13.39 7.92 -5.89
CA LEU A 173 12.51 8.88 -5.26
C LEU A 173 13.24 9.54 -4.11
N ASP A 174 13.24 10.87 -4.10
CA ASP A 174 13.77 11.66 -3.00
C ASP A 174 12.60 12.09 -2.11
N PHE A 175 12.70 11.79 -0.82
CA PHE A 175 11.67 12.08 0.18
C PHE A 175 12.21 13.07 1.20
N ASP A 176 11.69 14.30 1.17
CA ASP A 176 11.87 15.27 2.26
C ASP A 176 10.91 14.94 3.43
N ASP A 177 9.72 14.46 3.11
CA ASP A 177 8.67 13.98 4.03
C ASP A 177 7.78 12.90 3.37
N TYR A 178 6.79 12.38 4.09
CA TYR A 178 5.91 11.32 3.59
C TYR A 178 5.02 11.73 2.40
N THR A 179 4.79 13.01 2.20
CA THR A 179 3.90 13.56 1.16
C THR A 179 4.66 14.09 -0.06
N SER A 180 5.98 13.92 -0.11
CA SER A 180 6.88 14.45 -1.16
C SER A 180 6.36 14.21 -2.59
N LEU A 181 5.70 13.08 -2.85
CA LEU A 181 5.17 12.75 -4.18
C LEU A 181 4.02 13.64 -4.65
N ALA A 182 3.37 14.40 -3.76
CA ALA A 182 2.34 15.38 -4.12
C ALA A 182 2.88 16.49 -5.05
N SER A 183 4.19 16.72 -5.05
CA SER A 183 4.86 17.66 -5.95
C SER A 183 5.64 17.00 -7.09
N HIS A 184 5.70 15.67 -7.12
CA HIS A 184 6.50 14.93 -8.09
C HIS A 184 5.92 15.07 -9.51
N PRO A 185 6.72 15.39 -10.54
CA PRO A 185 6.23 15.72 -11.88
C PRO A 185 5.39 14.61 -12.54
N GLU A 186 5.66 13.34 -12.23
CA GLU A 186 4.91 12.20 -12.78
C GLU A 186 3.79 11.70 -11.86
N TYR A 187 3.85 11.95 -10.54
CA TYR A 187 2.92 11.32 -9.58
C TYR A 187 1.94 12.31 -8.95
N ALA A 188 2.22 13.62 -8.99
CA ALA A 188 1.41 14.66 -8.35
C ALA A 188 -0.09 14.58 -8.71
N ALA A 189 -0.41 14.28 -9.97
CA ALA A 189 -1.80 14.16 -10.41
C ALA A 189 -2.54 12.99 -9.73
N ARG A 190 -1.90 11.82 -9.63
CA ARG A 190 -2.47 10.64 -8.95
C ARG A 190 -2.53 10.86 -7.44
N MET A 191 -1.52 11.51 -6.87
CA MET A 191 -1.50 11.89 -5.44
C MET A 191 -2.66 12.84 -5.11
N ALA A 192 -2.92 13.85 -5.94
CA ALA A 192 -4.05 14.76 -5.77
C ALA A 192 -5.40 14.03 -5.85
N GLU A 193 -5.56 13.12 -6.81
CA GLU A 193 -6.78 12.29 -6.92
C GLU A 193 -7.00 11.44 -5.66
N HIS A 194 -5.94 10.86 -5.10
CA HIS A 194 -6.04 10.10 -3.85
C HIS A 194 -6.28 10.97 -2.62
N ALA A 195 -5.70 12.16 -2.55
CA ALA A 195 -5.99 13.11 -1.48
C ALA A 195 -7.46 13.55 -1.49
N GLU A 196 -8.05 13.73 -2.67
CA GLU A 196 -9.49 14.01 -2.82
C GLU A 196 -10.34 12.79 -2.45
N ASN A 197 -9.97 11.59 -2.94
CA ASN A 197 -10.73 10.36 -2.70
C ASN A 197 -10.71 9.88 -1.24
N THR A 198 -9.66 10.22 -0.49
CA THR A 198 -9.51 9.85 0.93
C THR A 198 -9.91 10.98 1.87
N GLU A 199 -10.11 12.19 1.36
CA GLU A 199 -10.37 13.41 2.13
C GLU A 199 -9.26 13.76 3.16
N LEU A 200 -8.08 13.12 3.07
CA LEU A 200 -6.92 13.40 3.91
C LEU A 200 -6.22 14.73 3.57
N GLY A 201 -6.52 15.29 2.40
CA GLY A 201 -5.79 16.46 1.88
C GLY A 201 -4.35 16.13 1.47
N PRO A 202 -3.59 17.14 0.98
CA PRO A 202 -2.26 16.94 0.43
C PRO A 202 -1.19 16.66 1.49
N ASP A 203 -1.41 17.12 2.73
CA ASP A 203 -0.45 17.06 3.82
C ASP A 203 -0.76 15.92 4.81
N GLY A 204 -1.85 15.18 4.60
CA GLY A 204 -2.37 14.22 5.57
C GLY A 204 -3.06 14.88 6.77
N LEU A 205 -3.40 14.06 7.76
CA LEU A 205 -4.10 14.48 8.98
C LEU A 205 -3.46 13.86 10.21
N GLU A 206 -3.26 14.68 11.24
CA GLU A 206 -3.02 14.18 12.60
C GLU A 206 -4.36 13.94 13.30
N PHE A 207 -4.37 13.08 14.33
CA PHE A 207 -5.56 12.77 15.11
C PHE A 207 -6.37 14.01 15.57
N PRO A 208 -5.76 15.11 16.07
CA PRO A 208 -6.50 16.31 16.46
C PRO A 208 -7.15 17.09 15.31
N ASP A 209 -6.78 16.83 14.06
CA ASP A 209 -7.38 17.48 12.89
C ASP A 209 -8.74 16.86 12.53
N LEU A 210 -9.03 15.62 12.97
CA LEU A 210 -10.33 14.97 12.72
C LEU A 210 -11.49 15.79 13.32
N ASP A 211 -11.29 16.38 14.50
CA ASP A 211 -12.28 17.24 15.16
C ASP A 211 -12.61 18.52 14.36
N ARG A 212 -11.83 18.84 13.31
CA ARG A 212 -11.99 20.04 12.48
C ARG A 212 -12.72 19.78 11.17
N LEU A 213 -13.09 18.53 10.88
CA LEU A 213 -13.79 18.12 9.65
C LEU A 213 -15.33 18.22 9.76
N ASP A 214 -15.86 18.54 10.95
CA ASP A 214 -17.30 18.73 11.24
C ASP A 214 -17.90 20.06 10.74
#